data_AF-A0A7W4P8E8-F1
#
_entry.id   AF-A0A7W4P8E8-F1
#
_cell.length_a   1.000
_cell.length_b   1.000
_cell.length_c   1.000
_cell.angle_alpha   90.00
_cell.angle_beta   90.00
_cell.angle_gamma   90.00
#
_symmetry.space_group_name_H-M   'P 1'
#
loop_
_entity.id
_entity.type
_entity.pdbx_description
1 polymer ?
#
loop_
_entity_poly.entity_id
_entity_poly.type
_entity_poly.pdbx_seq_one_letter_code
_entity_poly.pdbx_strand_id
1 'polypeptide(L)'
;MTRPRVTCLFAQYDPAGLLRPHVRHYLGELAACGMTVHLALSGARDLSADIARFCAERGITPHLRPNRGMDFGAWQDLLAAGCARGAERVVLANDSVFGPLRPLAPILDRMMARPADVWGLVESRFPVWHLQSWFLCFGADALAHPAIQRVLTLPFAEMNKDEIILHGEMGLGTAIRAAGLRTASAWADTARGPRRLVPVNPMHIDWLSIARAPDTPFIKIELLRDNPCGIGWTGAWRGLLAKRDHFPAAWIDDMLRGRPDTACMAGWKSRLLFLLLSRDRPAILRAMTRRPPAAVPAMSPPAVAR
;
A
#
# COMPACT_ATOMS: atom_id res chain seq x y z
N MET A 1 -0.82 30.50 -2.45
CA MET A 1 -1.25 29.44 -3.39
C MET A 1 -2.16 28.49 -2.64
N THR A 2 -3.39 28.28 -3.11
CA THR A 2 -4.32 27.28 -2.54
C THR A 2 -3.76 25.87 -2.78
N ARG A 3 -3.85 24.98 -1.79
CA ARG A 3 -3.49 23.56 -1.99
C ARG A 3 -4.41 22.96 -3.08
N PRO A 4 -3.88 22.09 -3.97
CA PRO A 4 -4.69 21.49 -5.02
C PRO A 4 -5.81 20.65 -4.40
N ARG A 5 -6.97 20.58 -5.06
CA ARG A 5 -8.04 19.67 -4.65
C ARG A 5 -7.65 18.22 -4.93
N VAL A 6 -7.47 17.44 -3.87
CA VAL A 6 -7.04 16.04 -3.95
C VAL A 6 -8.21 15.13 -3.57
N THR A 7 -8.54 14.19 -4.45
CA THR A 7 -9.48 13.10 -4.16
C THR A 7 -8.71 11.79 -4.02
N CYS A 8 -8.98 11.02 -2.97
CA CYS A 8 -8.50 9.64 -2.84
C CYS A 8 -9.62 8.65 -3.14
N LEU A 9 -9.34 7.73 -4.07
CA LEU A 9 -10.13 6.53 -4.36
C LEU A 9 -9.46 5.36 -3.65
N PHE A 10 -10.03 4.94 -2.53
CA PHE A 10 -9.44 3.92 -1.67
C PHE A 10 -10.14 2.58 -1.88
N ALA A 11 -9.41 1.58 -2.32
CA ALA A 11 -9.89 0.21 -2.46
C ALA A 11 -9.64 -0.58 -1.18
N GLN A 12 -10.70 -1.07 -0.55
CA GLN A 12 -10.64 -1.88 0.65
C GLN A 12 -11.27 -3.24 0.40
N TYR A 13 -10.66 -4.30 0.92
CA TYR A 13 -11.22 -5.64 0.91
C TYR A 13 -11.03 -6.34 2.25
N ASP A 14 -12.14 -6.84 2.81
CA ASP A 14 -12.09 -7.78 3.92
C ASP A 14 -13.19 -8.84 3.75
N PRO A 15 -12.85 -10.14 3.81
CA PRO A 15 -13.83 -11.20 3.60
C PRO A 15 -14.92 -11.27 4.68
N ALA A 16 -14.68 -10.69 5.86
CA ALA A 16 -15.67 -10.57 6.93
C ALA A 16 -16.39 -9.22 6.90
N GLY A 17 -16.16 -8.37 5.89
CA GLY A 17 -16.76 -7.05 5.77
C GLY A 17 -16.28 -6.06 6.83
N LEU A 18 -15.14 -6.33 7.47
CA LEU A 18 -14.62 -5.50 8.56
C LEU A 18 -13.68 -4.41 8.04
N LEU A 19 -13.82 -3.20 8.58
CA LEU A 19 -12.81 -2.16 8.42
C LEU A 19 -11.81 -2.23 9.58
N ARG A 20 -10.67 -2.91 9.35
CA ARG A 20 -9.66 -3.20 10.38
C ARG A 20 -8.99 -1.93 10.92
N PRO A 21 -8.46 -1.95 12.17
CA PRO A 21 -7.85 -0.76 12.79
C PRO A 21 -6.73 -0.11 11.97
N HIS A 22 -5.83 -0.88 11.36
CA HIS A 22 -4.76 -0.32 10.53
C HIS A 22 -5.29 0.37 9.26
N VAL A 23 -6.41 -0.10 8.70
CA VAL A 23 -7.05 0.53 7.53
C VAL A 23 -7.74 1.83 7.96
N ARG A 24 -8.40 1.84 9.12
CA ARG A 24 -8.98 3.06 9.71
C ARG A 24 -7.93 4.12 9.97
N HIS A 25 -6.77 3.72 10.46
CA HIS A 25 -5.62 4.61 10.64
C HIS A 25 -5.18 5.23 9.32
N TYR A 26 -5.02 4.41 8.28
CA TYR A 26 -4.64 4.90 6.96
C TYR A 26 -5.66 5.89 6.38
N LEU A 27 -6.95 5.54 6.41
CA LEU A 27 -8.03 6.40 5.96
C LEU A 27 -8.11 7.71 6.74
N GLY A 28 -7.92 7.63 8.07
CA GLY A 28 -7.86 8.80 8.94
C GLY A 28 -6.72 9.75 8.58
N GLU A 29 -5.52 9.21 8.30
CA GLU A 29 -4.37 10.00 7.87
C GLU A 29 -4.61 10.66 6.49
N LEU A 30 -5.24 9.96 5.55
CA LEU A 30 -5.59 10.51 4.24
C LEU A 30 -6.58 11.68 4.38
N ALA A 31 -7.64 11.49 5.17
CA ALA A 31 -8.64 12.53 5.44
C ALA A 31 -8.03 13.73 6.18
N ALA A 32 -7.18 13.49 7.19
CA ALA A 32 -6.49 14.52 7.95
C ALA A 32 -5.51 15.35 7.10
N CYS A 33 -5.03 14.80 5.98
CA CYS A 33 -4.24 15.54 4.99
C CYS A 33 -5.09 16.46 4.09
N GLY A 34 -6.42 16.53 4.30
CA GLY A 34 -7.34 17.38 3.56
C GLY A 34 -7.81 16.78 2.24
N MET A 35 -7.71 15.46 2.05
CA MET A 35 -8.22 14.79 0.86
C MET A 35 -9.72 14.52 0.98
N THR A 36 -10.45 14.64 -0.13
CA THR A 36 -11.79 14.03 -0.25
C THR A 36 -11.62 12.53 -0.44
N VAL A 37 -12.07 11.71 0.50
CA VAL A 37 -11.84 10.25 0.46
C VAL A 37 -13.13 9.51 0.09
N HIS A 38 -13.06 8.72 -0.98
CA HIS A 38 -14.08 7.75 -1.37
C HIS A 38 -13.57 6.34 -1.11
N LEU A 39 -14.28 5.60 -0.26
CA LEU A 39 -13.89 4.27 0.21
C LEU A 39 -14.75 3.20 -0.47
N ALA A 40 -14.15 2.43 -1.38
CA ALA A 40 -14.78 1.24 -1.94
C ALA A 40 -14.64 0.05 -0.98
N LEU A 41 -15.76 -0.40 -0.44
CA LEU A 41 -15.86 -1.52 0.50
C LEU A 41 -16.18 -2.81 -0.26
N SER A 42 -15.18 -3.65 -0.50
CA SER A 42 -15.34 -4.96 -1.12
C SER A 42 -15.44 -6.04 -0.02
N GLY A 43 -16.45 -6.91 -0.09
CA GLY A 43 -16.64 -8.02 0.85
C GLY A 43 -17.60 -7.72 2.02
N ALA A 44 -18.00 -6.46 2.22
CA ALA A 44 -19.12 -6.10 3.09
C ALA A 44 -20.46 -6.30 2.34
N ARG A 45 -21.45 -6.93 3.00
CA ARG A 45 -22.81 -7.07 2.46
C ARG A 45 -23.63 -5.80 2.65
N ASP A 46 -23.43 -5.15 3.78
CA ASP A 46 -24.11 -3.96 4.24
C ASP A 46 -23.12 -3.01 4.93
N LEU A 47 -23.49 -1.74 5.01
CA LEU A 47 -22.69 -0.73 5.69
C LEU A 47 -23.04 -0.76 7.18
N SER A 48 -22.17 -1.39 7.99
CA SER A 48 -22.39 -1.44 9.43
C SER A 48 -22.40 -0.04 10.06
N ALA A 49 -23.18 0.13 11.13
CA ALA A 49 -23.29 1.41 11.85
C ALA A 49 -21.92 1.93 12.34
N ASP A 50 -21.01 1.02 12.68
CA ASP A 50 -19.67 1.37 13.11
C ASP A 50 -18.81 1.94 11.97
N ILE A 51 -18.86 1.35 10.78
CA ILE A 51 -18.17 1.88 9.60
C ILE A 51 -18.80 3.21 9.17
N ALA A 52 -20.14 3.30 9.16
CA ALA A 52 -20.86 4.52 8.81
C ALA A 52 -20.47 5.69 9.73
N ARG A 53 -20.44 5.48 11.04
CA ARG A 53 -20.02 6.47 12.04
C ARG A 53 -18.56 6.89 11.83
N PHE A 54 -17.65 5.93 11.68
CA PHE A 54 -16.24 6.23 11.42
C PHE A 54 -16.04 7.10 10.18
N CYS A 55 -16.79 6.79 9.10
CA CYS A 55 -16.74 7.54 7.87
C CYS A 55 -17.29 8.96 8.04
N ALA A 56 -18.45 9.10 8.69
CA ALA A 56 -19.09 10.40 8.94
C ALA A 56 -18.19 11.34 9.77
N GLU A 57 -17.56 10.82 10.83
CA GLU A 57 -16.64 11.58 11.68
C GLU A 57 -15.41 12.14 10.94
N ARG A 58 -15.04 11.53 9.80
CA ARG A 58 -13.84 11.87 9.03
C ARG A 58 -14.14 12.43 7.64
N GLY A 59 -15.42 12.63 7.31
CA GLY A 59 -15.83 13.09 5.97
C GLY A 59 -15.46 12.10 4.85
N ILE A 60 -15.46 10.80 5.15
CA ILE A 60 -15.19 9.74 4.16
C ILE A 60 -16.53 9.29 3.57
N THR A 61 -16.59 9.10 2.26
CA THR A 61 -17.78 8.57 1.57
C THR A 61 -17.61 7.08 1.28
N PRO A 62 -18.32 6.16 1.97
CA PRO A 62 -18.24 4.72 1.68
C PRO A 62 -19.11 4.33 0.48
N HIS A 63 -18.64 3.36 -0.31
CA HIS A 63 -19.30 2.77 -1.47
C HIS A 63 -19.25 1.25 -1.35
N LEU A 64 -20.40 0.61 -1.12
CA LEU A 64 -20.48 -0.86 -1.11
C LEU A 64 -20.35 -1.39 -2.53
N ARG A 65 -19.56 -2.45 -2.71
CA ARG A 65 -19.40 -3.10 -4.01
C ARG A 65 -19.15 -4.61 -3.91
N PRO A 66 -19.48 -5.39 -4.97
CA PRO A 66 -19.03 -6.76 -5.09
C PRO A 66 -17.51 -6.86 -5.15
N ASN A 67 -16.93 -7.92 -4.59
CA ASN A 67 -15.49 -8.17 -4.67
C ASN A 67 -15.09 -8.76 -6.05
N ARG A 68 -15.09 -7.93 -7.09
CA ARG A 68 -14.63 -8.29 -8.46
C ARG A 68 -13.57 -7.30 -8.94
N GLY A 69 -12.60 -7.77 -9.72
CA GLY A 69 -11.53 -6.94 -10.27
C GLY A 69 -10.55 -6.33 -9.26
N MET A 70 -10.63 -6.75 -7.98
CA MET A 70 -9.77 -6.29 -6.89
C MET A 70 -9.74 -4.76 -6.77
N ASP A 71 -8.57 -4.19 -6.53
CA ASP A 71 -8.34 -2.75 -6.38
C ASP A 71 -8.60 -1.98 -7.68
N PHE A 72 -8.16 -2.50 -8.83
CA PHE A 72 -8.46 -1.89 -10.13
C PHE A 72 -9.96 -1.79 -10.41
N GLY A 73 -10.71 -2.86 -10.16
CA GLY A 73 -12.18 -2.86 -10.26
C GLY A 73 -12.84 -1.89 -9.28
N ALA A 74 -12.31 -1.77 -8.06
CA ALA A 74 -12.80 -0.80 -7.08
C ALA A 74 -12.57 0.65 -7.54
N TRP A 75 -11.41 0.95 -8.10
CA TRP A 75 -11.13 2.27 -8.67
C TRP A 75 -12.00 2.56 -9.89
N GLN A 76 -12.25 1.57 -10.76
CA GLN A 76 -13.18 1.69 -11.88
C GLN A 76 -14.59 2.10 -11.42
N ASP A 77 -15.14 1.40 -10.44
CA ASP A 77 -16.48 1.68 -9.92
C ASP A 77 -16.57 3.11 -9.36
N LEU A 78 -15.55 3.54 -8.61
CA LEU A 78 -15.49 4.89 -8.06
C LEU A 78 -15.31 5.97 -9.14
N LEU A 79 -14.51 5.71 -10.17
CA LEU A 79 -14.34 6.61 -11.32
C LEU A 79 -15.64 6.74 -12.11
N ALA A 80 -16.32 5.63 -12.37
CA ALA A 80 -17.61 5.60 -13.07
C ALA A 80 -18.71 6.34 -12.29
N ALA A 81 -18.68 6.25 -10.95
CA ALA A 81 -19.55 7.02 -10.07
C ALA A 81 -19.22 8.53 -10.03
N GLY A 82 -18.18 8.97 -10.74
CA GLY A 82 -17.78 10.37 -10.81
C GLY A 82 -17.06 10.89 -9.56
N CYS A 83 -16.54 10.00 -8.70
CA CYS A 83 -15.91 10.38 -7.44
C CYS A 83 -14.66 11.26 -7.64
N ALA A 84 -13.98 11.13 -8.77
CA ALA A 84 -12.81 11.95 -9.13
C ALA A 84 -13.17 13.30 -9.78
N ARG A 85 -14.47 13.61 -9.99
CA ARG A 85 -14.88 14.79 -10.75
C ARG A 85 -14.45 16.08 -10.04
N GLY A 86 -13.76 16.95 -10.77
CA GLY A 86 -13.26 18.22 -10.26
C GLY A 86 -12.01 18.11 -9.39
N ALA A 87 -11.44 16.93 -9.18
CA ALA A 87 -10.14 16.82 -8.54
C ALA A 87 -9.02 17.33 -9.45
N GLU A 88 -8.04 18.05 -8.91
CA GLU A 88 -6.81 18.42 -9.63
C GLU A 88 -5.76 17.29 -9.52
N ARG A 89 -5.87 16.49 -8.46
CA ARG A 89 -5.06 15.32 -8.20
C ARG A 89 -5.94 14.18 -7.73
N VAL A 90 -5.71 12.98 -8.25
CA VAL A 90 -6.44 11.76 -7.84
C VAL A 90 -5.44 10.75 -7.30
N VAL A 91 -5.64 10.34 -6.05
CA VAL A 91 -4.88 9.28 -5.39
C VAL A 91 -5.63 7.96 -5.54
N LEU A 92 -5.01 6.97 -6.15
CA LEU A 92 -5.43 5.58 -6.10
C LEU A 92 -4.66 4.89 -4.97
N ALA A 93 -5.37 4.37 -3.97
CA ALA A 93 -4.75 3.68 -2.84
C ALA A 93 -5.53 2.41 -2.49
N ASN A 94 -4.87 1.49 -1.78
CA ASN A 94 -5.50 0.27 -1.28
C ASN A 94 -4.98 -0.16 0.09
N ASP A 95 -5.63 -1.15 0.69
CA ASP A 95 -5.32 -1.71 2.00
C ASP A 95 -4.28 -2.84 2.01
N SER A 96 -3.50 -3.03 0.92
CA SER A 96 -2.49 -4.10 0.85
C SER A 96 -1.22 -3.86 1.69
N VAL A 97 -1.21 -2.81 2.52
CA VAL A 97 -0.08 -2.34 3.33
C VAL A 97 -0.49 -2.03 4.76
N PHE A 98 0.43 -2.28 5.70
CA PHE A 98 0.41 -1.69 7.02
C PHE A 98 1.04 -0.29 6.98
N GLY A 99 0.31 0.71 7.44
CA GLY A 99 0.79 2.07 7.57
C GLY A 99 -0.33 3.11 7.50
N PRO A 100 0.02 4.40 7.43
CA PRO A 100 1.40 4.89 7.49
C PRO A 100 1.98 4.74 8.91
N LEU A 101 3.25 4.34 9.00
CA LEU A 101 3.98 4.15 10.26
C LEU A 101 4.51 5.46 10.87
N ARG A 102 4.26 6.59 10.20
CA ARG A 102 4.67 7.97 10.51
C ARG A 102 3.65 8.91 9.87
N PRO A 103 3.56 10.18 10.30
CA PRO A 103 2.65 11.15 9.68
C PRO A 103 2.78 11.20 8.16
N LEU A 104 1.65 11.09 7.46
CA LEU A 104 1.61 11.08 5.99
C LEU A 104 1.82 12.49 5.39
N ALA A 105 1.35 13.53 6.05
CA ALA A 105 1.32 14.90 5.53
C ALA A 105 2.68 15.41 4.99
N PRO A 106 3.82 15.26 5.70
CA PRO A 106 5.11 15.74 5.18
C PRO A 106 5.55 15.04 3.89
N ILE A 107 5.14 13.79 3.69
CA ILE A 107 5.47 13.00 2.50
C ILE A 107 4.66 13.52 1.32
N LEU A 108 3.36 13.76 1.54
CA LEU A 108 2.48 14.33 0.52
C LEU A 108 2.92 15.74 0.13
N ASP A 109 3.26 16.61 1.09
CA ASP A 109 3.76 17.95 0.81
C ASP A 109 5.01 17.90 -0.09
N ARG A 110 5.97 17.02 0.22
CA ARG A 110 7.18 16.82 -0.61
C ARG A 110 6.85 16.29 -1.99
N MET A 111 5.98 15.29 -2.10
CA MET A 111 5.66 14.66 -3.38
C MET A 111 4.81 15.56 -4.27
N MET A 112 3.88 16.33 -3.70
CA MET A 112 3.06 17.31 -4.43
C MET A 112 3.86 18.50 -4.93
N ALA A 113 4.98 18.84 -4.28
CA ALA A 113 5.90 19.88 -4.76
C ALA A 113 6.75 19.45 -5.97
N ARG A 114 6.79 18.15 -6.31
CA ARG A 114 7.57 17.67 -7.46
C ARG A 114 6.82 17.91 -8.77
N PRO A 115 7.51 18.33 -9.84
CA PRO A 115 6.90 18.49 -11.16
C PRO A 115 6.69 17.14 -11.84
N ALA A 116 5.68 16.39 -11.38
CA ALA A 116 5.32 15.08 -11.91
C ALA A 116 3.84 15.02 -12.28
N ASP A 117 3.55 14.36 -13.39
CA ASP A 117 2.19 14.09 -13.87
C ASP A 117 1.61 12.86 -13.16
N VAL A 118 2.48 11.91 -12.81
CA VAL A 118 2.15 10.73 -11.98
C VAL A 118 3.24 10.51 -10.95
N TRP A 119 2.87 10.19 -9.71
CA TRP A 119 3.85 9.75 -8.72
C TRP A 119 3.33 8.64 -7.84
N GLY A 120 4.25 7.86 -7.27
CA GLY A 120 3.93 6.78 -6.33
C GLY A 120 4.91 6.75 -5.17
N LEU A 121 4.61 5.96 -4.15
CA LEU A 121 5.52 5.88 -3.00
C LEU A 121 6.75 5.02 -3.29
N VAL A 122 6.59 3.92 -4.03
CA VAL A 122 7.68 2.99 -4.34
C VAL A 122 7.71 2.68 -5.83
N GLU A 123 8.85 2.91 -6.47
CA GLU A 123 9.15 2.38 -7.80
C GLU A 123 9.61 0.92 -7.70
N SER A 124 9.14 0.08 -8.61
CA SER A 124 9.66 -1.26 -8.87
C SER A 124 10.13 -1.36 -10.31
N ARG A 125 11.14 -2.21 -10.55
CA ARG A 125 11.61 -2.58 -11.90
C ARG A 125 11.29 -4.02 -12.29
N PHE A 126 10.66 -4.76 -11.37
CA PHE A 126 10.36 -6.17 -11.55
C PHE A 126 8.87 -6.41 -11.78
N PRO A 127 8.44 -7.19 -12.79
CA PRO A 127 9.24 -7.71 -13.93
C PRO A 127 9.48 -6.65 -15.01
N VAL A 128 8.65 -5.60 -15.02
CA VAL A 128 8.84 -4.38 -15.79
C VAL A 128 8.77 -3.19 -14.84
N TRP A 129 9.27 -2.04 -15.28
CA TRP A 129 9.15 -0.83 -14.48
C TRP A 129 7.70 -0.44 -14.25
N HIS A 130 7.39 -0.08 -13.02
CA HIS A 130 6.12 0.50 -12.61
C HIS A 130 6.27 1.23 -11.27
N LEU A 131 5.29 2.07 -10.97
CA LEU A 131 5.05 2.55 -9.62
C LEU A 131 4.09 1.57 -8.94
N GLN A 132 4.39 1.18 -7.70
CA GLN A 132 3.57 0.21 -6.98
C GLN A 132 2.16 0.75 -6.71
N SER A 133 1.14 -0.03 -7.06
CA SER A 133 -0.25 0.46 -7.19
C SER A 133 -0.97 0.77 -5.88
N TRP A 134 -0.42 0.34 -4.73
CA TRP A 134 -1.03 0.57 -3.42
C TRP A 134 -1.04 2.04 -2.96
N PHE A 135 -0.26 2.89 -3.64
CA PHE A 135 -0.38 4.34 -3.56
C PHE A 135 0.17 4.99 -4.84
N LEU A 136 -0.74 5.52 -5.66
CA LEU A 136 -0.44 6.30 -6.86
C LEU A 136 -1.20 7.62 -6.80
N CYS A 137 -0.59 8.70 -7.29
CA CYS A 137 -1.24 9.98 -7.45
C CYS A 137 -1.08 10.45 -8.89
N PHE A 138 -2.19 10.78 -9.53
CA PHE A 138 -2.25 11.31 -10.89
C PHE A 138 -2.65 12.78 -10.88
N GLY A 139 -2.06 13.57 -11.77
CA GLY A 139 -2.69 14.81 -12.25
C GLY A 139 -4.00 14.48 -12.98
N ALA A 140 -4.98 15.39 -12.93
CA ALA A 140 -6.26 15.21 -13.62
C ALA A 140 -6.06 14.87 -15.11
N ASP A 141 -5.21 15.62 -15.82
CA ASP A 141 -4.89 15.39 -17.24
C ASP A 141 -4.20 14.05 -17.46
N ALA A 142 -3.30 13.66 -16.56
CA ALA A 142 -2.59 12.38 -16.63
C ALA A 142 -3.56 11.21 -16.44
N LEU A 143 -4.50 11.32 -15.51
CA LEU A 143 -5.54 10.31 -15.31
C LEU A 143 -6.44 10.20 -16.53
N ALA A 144 -6.85 11.34 -17.12
CA ALA A 144 -7.69 11.40 -18.31
C ALA A 144 -6.97 10.99 -19.61
N HIS A 145 -5.65 10.83 -19.59
CA HIS A 145 -4.86 10.51 -20.76
C HIS A 145 -5.34 9.19 -21.41
N PRO A 146 -5.53 9.10 -22.74
CA PRO A 146 -6.10 7.92 -23.40
C PRO A 146 -5.36 6.61 -23.11
N ALA A 147 -4.02 6.66 -22.98
CA ALA A 147 -3.23 5.48 -22.62
C ALA A 147 -3.53 4.97 -21.21
N ILE A 148 -3.80 5.86 -20.26
CA ILE A 148 -4.13 5.51 -18.87
C ILE A 148 -5.56 5.01 -18.81
N GLN A 149 -6.49 5.70 -19.46
CA GLN A 149 -7.89 5.28 -19.55
C GLN A 149 -8.02 3.88 -20.15
N ARG A 150 -7.27 3.56 -21.21
CA ARG A 150 -7.27 2.21 -21.81
C ARG A 150 -6.98 1.11 -20.79
N VAL A 151 -6.03 1.33 -19.88
CA VAL A 151 -5.72 0.37 -18.80
C VAL A 151 -6.84 0.36 -17.77
N LEU A 152 -7.26 1.55 -17.32
CA LEU A 152 -8.32 1.69 -16.33
C LEU A 152 -9.71 1.28 -16.83
N THR A 153 -9.89 0.95 -18.12
CA THR A 153 -11.15 0.42 -18.67
C THR A 153 -11.06 -1.04 -19.08
N LEU A 154 -9.97 -1.75 -18.77
CA LEU A 154 -9.88 -3.19 -19.00
C LEU A 154 -10.93 -3.95 -18.17
N PRO A 155 -11.39 -5.12 -18.63
CA PRO A 155 -12.42 -5.90 -17.94
C PRO A 155 -11.86 -6.65 -16.72
N PHE A 156 -11.31 -5.93 -15.73
CA PHE A 156 -10.68 -6.53 -14.54
C PHE A 156 -11.64 -7.44 -13.76
N ALA A 157 -12.95 -7.20 -13.83
CA ALA A 157 -13.96 -8.06 -13.20
C ALA A 157 -13.99 -9.50 -13.77
N GLU A 158 -13.46 -9.70 -14.97
CA GLU A 158 -13.40 -10.98 -15.67
C GLU A 158 -12.02 -11.66 -15.54
N MET A 159 -11.05 -10.95 -14.96
CA MET A 159 -9.66 -11.39 -14.84
C MET A 159 -9.38 -12.11 -13.51
N ASN A 160 -8.47 -13.08 -13.56
CA ASN A 160 -7.89 -13.67 -12.36
C ASN A 160 -6.81 -12.75 -11.73
N LYS A 161 -6.29 -13.13 -10.56
CA LYS A 161 -5.30 -12.30 -9.83
C LYS A 161 -4.05 -11.99 -10.65
N ASP A 162 -3.51 -12.98 -11.34
CA ASP A 162 -2.25 -12.85 -12.08
C ASP A 162 -2.45 -11.97 -13.32
N GLU A 163 -3.61 -12.11 -13.98
CA GLU A 163 -4.04 -11.24 -15.08
C GLU A 163 -4.23 -9.79 -14.63
N ILE A 164 -4.82 -9.56 -13.45
CA ILE A 164 -4.96 -8.20 -12.88
C ILE A 164 -3.58 -7.61 -12.58
N ILE A 165 -2.64 -8.38 -12.02
CA ILE A 165 -1.28 -7.89 -11.76
C ILE A 165 -0.56 -7.55 -13.08
N LEU A 166 -0.68 -8.43 -14.09
CA LEU A 166 -0.08 -8.24 -15.41
C LEU A 166 -0.68 -7.05 -16.17
N HIS A 167 -1.98 -7.00 -16.32
CA HIS A 167 -2.64 -5.98 -17.12
C HIS A 167 -2.86 -4.68 -16.37
N GLY A 168 -3.06 -4.75 -15.05
CA GLY A 168 -3.23 -3.61 -14.18
C GLY A 168 -1.89 -2.96 -13.84
N GLU A 169 -1.14 -3.53 -12.89
CA GLU A 169 0.04 -2.86 -12.33
C GLU A 169 1.17 -2.69 -13.37
N MET A 170 1.50 -3.74 -14.11
CA MET A 170 2.53 -3.65 -15.15
C MET A 170 2.03 -2.91 -16.40
N GLY A 171 0.78 -3.15 -16.83
CA GLY A 171 0.18 -2.46 -17.96
C GLY A 171 0.07 -0.95 -17.72
N LEU A 172 -0.28 -0.52 -16.51
CA LEU A 172 -0.31 0.89 -16.12
C LEU A 172 1.08 1.53 -16.16
N GLY A 173 2.10 0.85 -15.62
CA GLY A 173 3.50 1.31 -15.72
C GLY A 173 3.97 1.47 -17.17
N THR A 174 3.58 0.55 -18.04
CA THR A 174 3.88 0.60 -19.48
C THR A 174 3.15 1.75 -20.16
N ALA A 175 1.86 1.95 -19.86
CA ALA A 175 1.05 3.04 -20.42
C ALA A 175 1.57 4.42 -19.99
N ILE A 176 1.97 4.59 -18.72
CA ILE A 176 2.58 5.83 -18.21
C ILE A 176 3.83 6.19 -19.02
N ARG A 177 4.71 5.21 -19.26
CA ARG A 177 5.94 5.41 -20.03
C ARG A 177 5.67 5.71 -21.49
N ALA A 178 4.79 4.94 -22.12
CA ALA A 178 4.44 5.11 -23.53
C ALA A 178 3.79 6.49 -23.79
N ALA A 179 3.06 7.02 -22.82
CA ALA A 179 2.47 8.36 -22.87
C ALA A 179 3.47 9.50 -22.61
N GLY A 180 4.73 9.21 -22.26
CA GLY A 180 5.74 10.24 -21.96
C GLY A 180 5.44 11.06 -20.69
N LEU A 181 4.60 10.56 -19.79
CA LEU A 181 4.23 11.26 -18.57
C LEU A 181 5.42 11.39 -17.61
N ARG A 182 5.60 12.58 -17.01
CA ARG A 182 6.66 12.82 -16.03
C ARG A 182 6.32 12.07 -14.75
N THR A 183 7.28 11.29 -14.26
CA THR A 183 7.08 10.40 -13.12
C THR A 183 7.99 10.73 -11.95
N ALA A 184 7.48 10.51 -10.74
CA ALA A 184 8.26 10.62 -9.51
C ALA A 184 7.95 9.46 -8.55
N SER A 185 8.92 9.12 -7.72
CA SER A 185 8.75 8.14 -6.64
C SER A 185 9.42 8.63 -5.35
N ALA A 186 8.79 8.39 -4.21
CA ALA A 186 9.38 8.67 -2.91
C ALA A 186 10.61 7.78 -2.65
N TRP A 187 10.49 6.50 -3.01
CA TRP A 187 11.61 5.57 -3.06
C TRP A 187 11.78 5.01 -4.47
N ALA A 188 12.99 5.16 -5.01
CA ALA A 188 13.33 4.70 -6.36
C ALA A 188 14.15 3.41 -6.34
N ASP A 189 13.77 2.46 -7.20
CA ASP A 189 14.57 1.28 -7.46
C ASP A 189 15.75 1.58 -8.40
N THR A 190 16.73 2.34 -7.93
CA THR A 190 18.01 2.63 -8.59
C THR A 190 18.94 1.42 -8.78
N ALA A 191 18.43 0.19 -8.93
CA ALA A 191 19.20 -1.06 -9.02
C ALA A 191 20.52 -0.92 -9.81
N ARG A 192 21.65 -1.11 -9.11
CA ARG A 192 23.02 -1.14 -9.66
C ARG A 192 23.58 -2.56 -9.57
N GLY A 193 24.50 -2.89 -10.49
CA GLY A 193 25.26 -4.14 -10.46
C GLY A 193 24.39 -5.40 -10.55
N PRO A 194 24.76 -6.50 -9.86
CA PRO A 194 24.12 -7.81 -10.03
C PRO A 194 22.64 -7.84 -9.60
N ARG A 195 22.18 -6.84 -8.84
CA ARG A 195 20.77 -6.67 -8.47
C ARG A 195 19.85 -6.44 -9.68
N ARG A 196 20.39 -5.98 -10.80
CA ARG A 196 19.62 -5.89 -12.07
C ARG A 196 19.24 -7.26 -12.63
N LEU A 197 19.99 -8.30 -12.28
CA LEU A 197 19.80 -9.66 -12.79
C LEU A 197 18.88 -10.49 -11.90
N VAL A 198 18.52 -9.99 -10.73
CA VAL A 198 17.67 -10.71 -9.77
C VAL A 198 16.33 -10.00 -9.67
N PRO A 199 15.30 -10.56 -10.31
CA PRO A 199 14.06 -9.86 -10.57
C PRO A 199 13.14 -10.09 -9.34
N VAL A 200 13.16 -9.14 -8.38
CA VAL A 200 12.45 -9.26 -7.10
C VAL A 200 11.71 -7.98 -6.74
N ASN A 201 10.56 -8.12 -6.09
CA ASN A 201 9.82 -6.96 -5.55
C ASN A 201 10.66 -6.27 -4.46
N PRO A 202 10.98 -4.97 -4.58
CA PRO A 202 11.76 -4.25 -3.58
C PRO A 202 11.09 -4.24 -2.20
N MET A 203 9.75 -4.29 -2.14
CA MET A 203 8.99 -4.37 -0.90
C MET A 203 9.10 -5.74 -0.20
N HIS A 204 9.80 -6.72 -0.79
CA HIS A 204 10.07 -8.01 -0.15
C HIS A 204 11.50 -8.12 0.38
N ILE A 205 12.51 -7.73 -0.40
CA ILE A 205 13.91 -7.85 0.03
C ILE A 205 14.40 -6.59 0.78
N ASP A 206 14.03 -5.40 0.30
CA ASP A 206 14.49 -4.11 0.82
C ASP A 206 13.50 -3.45 1.78
N TRP A 207 12.42 -4.16 2.12
CA TRP A 207 11.29 -3.68 2.90
C TRP A 207 11.70 -2.91 4.17
N LEU A 208 12.72 -3.39 4.89
CA LEU A 208 13.16 -2.77 6.14
C LEU A 208 13.80 -1.40 5.88
N SER A 209 14.59 -1.29 4.80
CA SER A 209 15.18 -0.02 4.39
C SER A 209 14.12 0.96 3.89
N ILE A 210 13.13 0.46 3.14
CA ILE A 210 12.01 1.24 2.63
C ILE A 210 11.16 1.75 3.80
N ALA A 211 10.73 0.88 4.72
CA ALA A 211 9.92 1.27 5.88
C ALA A 211 10.64 2.19 6.90
N ARG A 212 11.98 2.24 6.84
CA ARG A 212 12.82 3.17 7.61
C ARG A 212 13.00 4.51 6.91
N ALA A 213 12.95 4.54 5.59
CA ALA A 213 13.06 5.77 4.82
C ALA A 213 11.97 6.77 5.24
N PRO A 214 12.28 8.08 5.23
CA PRO A 214 11.36 9.11 5.69
C PRO A 214 10.08 9.19 4.86
N ASP A 215 10.14 8.79 3.58
CA ASP A 215 9.07 9.01 2.60
C ASP A 215 8.23 7.78 2.28
N THR A 216 8.54 6.63 2.88
CA THR A 216 7.84 5.36 2.60
C THR A 216 7.55 4.55 3.87
N PRO A 217 6.75 5.08 4.82
CA PRO A 217 6.50 4.45 6.11
C PRO A 217 5.44 3.36 5.99
N PHE A 218 5.66 2.34 5.16
CA PHE A 218 4.70 1.26 4.91
C PHE A 218 5.39 -0.10 4.87
N ILE A 219 4.64 -1.15 5.24
CA ILE A 219 5.06 -2.55 5.13
C ILE A 219 4.00 -3.30 4.33
N LYS A 220 4.38 -4.08 3.32
CA LYS A 220 3.41 -4.91 2.60
C LYS A 220 2.84 -5.99 3.51
N ILE A 221 1.51 -6.18 3.46
CA ILE A 221 0.85 -7.24 4.23
C ILE A 221 1.34 -8.61 3.76
N GLU A 222 1.43 -8.81 2.45
CA GLU A 222 1.93 -10.06 1.82
C GLU A 222 3.33 -10.45 2.31
N LEU A 223 4.22 -9.49 2.55
CA LEU A 223 5.54 -9.77 3.11
C LEU A 223 5.46 -10.45 4.48
N LEU A 224 4.63 -9.94 5.39
CA LEU A 224 4.54 -10.46 6.76
C LEU A 224 3.64 -11.69 6.84
N ARG A 225 2.65 -11.79 5.95
CA ARG A 225 1.69 -12.89 5.89
C ARG A 225 2.28 -14.12 5.19
N ASP A 226 2.87 -13.92 4.02
CA ASP A 226 3.24 -15.01 3.12
C ASP A 226 4.77 -15.16 2.97
N ASN A 227 5.53 -14.09 3.22
CA ASN A 227 6.98 -14.03 3.05
C ASN A 227 7.45 -14.60 1.69
N PRO A 228 7.10 -13.99 0.55
CA PRO A 228 7.31 -14.61 -0.78
C PRO A 228 8.76 -14.93 -1.12
N CYS A 229 9.71 -14.21 -0.53
CA CYS A 229 11.15 -14.47 -0.70
C CYS A 229 11.74 -15.38 0.38
N GLY A 230 10.96 -15.84 1.36
CA GLY A 230 11.40 -16.70 2.45
C GLY A 230 12.57 -16.12 3.26
N ILE A 231 12.62 -14.80 3.43
CA ILE A 231 13.72 -14.10 4.09
C ILE A 231 13.65 -14.26 5.62
N GLY A 232 14.81 -14.26 6.27
CA GLY A 232 14.93 -14.53 7.72
C GLY A 232 14.79 -13.31 8.63
N TRP A 233 14.50 -12.12 8.08
CA TRP A 233 14.48 -10.87 8.84
C TRP A 233 13.12 -10.17 8.86
N THR A 234 12.02 -10.83 8.47
CA THR A 234 10.67 -10.24 8.53
C THR A 234 10.31 -9.77 9.94
N GLY A 235 10.71 -10.51 10.99
CA GLY A 235 10.50 -10.15 12.41
C GLY A 235 11.08 -8.80 12.85
N ALA A 236 11.93 -8.16 12.04
CA ALA A 236 12.48 -6.84 12.30
C ALA A 236 11.41 -5.74 12.46
N TRP A 237 10.17 -5.99 12.02
CA TRP A 237 9.09 -5.00 12.07
C TRP A 237 8.76 -4.62 13.51
N ARG A 238 8.91 -5.56 14.47
CA ARG A 238 8.71 -5.27 15.89
C ARG A 238 9.68 -4.22 16.41
N GLY A 239 10.96 -4.35 16.06
CA GLY A 239 11.97 -3.35 16.40
C GLY A 239 11.80 -2.02 15.66
N LEU A 240 11.18 -2.05 14.47
CA LEU A 240 10.82 -0.85 13.71
C LEU A 240 9.70 -0.05 14.41
N LEU A 241 8.70 -0.74 14.97
CA LEU A 241 7.55 -0.12 15.64
C LEU A 241 7.77 0.15 17.12
N ALA A 242 8.66 -0.57 17.81
CA ALA A 242 9.00 -0.33 19.22
C ALA A 242 9.53 1.10 19.49
N LYS A 243 9.84 1.86 18.45
CA LYS A 243 10.31 3.25 18.52
C LYS A 243 9.29 4.26 17.96
N ARG A 244 8.04 3.84 17.73
CA ARG A 244 7.03 4.64 17.02
C ARG A 244 5.64 4.44 17.63
N ASP A 245 5.08 5.52 18.16
CA ASP A 245 3.72 5.50 18.72
C ASP A 245 2.63 5.79 17.67
N HIS A 246 3.03 6.26 16.48
CA HIS A 246 2.09 6.61 15.39
C HIS A 246 1.32 5.41 14.82
N PHE A 247 1.84 4.19 15.00
CA PHE A 247 1.21 2.98 14.48
C PHE A 247 1.40 1.83 15.48
N PRO A 248 0.33 1.43 16.21
CA PRO A 248 0.37 0.33 17.17
C PRO A 248 0.78 -1.01 16.55
N ALA A 249 1.82 -1.63 17.13
CA ALA A 249 2.29 -2.96 16.75
C ALA A 249 1.20 -4.05 16.86
N ALA A 250 0.29 -3.90 17.82
CA ALA A 250 -0.81 -4.83 18.05
C ALA A 250 -1.74 -5.00 16.83
N TRP A 251 -1.84 -4.00 15.95
CA TRP A 251 -2.65 -4.12 14.73
C TRP A 251 -2.06 -5.08 13.69
N ILE A 252 -0.73 -5.23 13.67
CA ILE A 252 -0.07 -6.26 12.84
C ILE A 252 -0.29 -7.63 13.49
N ASP A 253 -0.05 -7.75 14.80
CA ASP A 253 -0.24 -9.02 15.51
C ASP A 253 -1.68 -9.53 15.38
N ASP A 254 -2.68 -8.66 15.49
CA ASP A 254 -4.09 -9.01 15.31
C ASP A 254 -4.39 -9.53 13.89
N MET A 255 -3.86 -8.85 12.87
CA MET A 255 -4.07 -9.25 11.47
C MET A 255 -3.41 -10.59 11.12
N LEU A 256 -2.28 -10.89 11.75
CA LEU A 256 -1.52 -12.13 11.54
C LEU A 256 -1.99 -13.28 12.45
N ARG A 257 -2.78 -13.00 13.50
CA ARG A 257 -3.23 -13.99 14.49
C ARG A 257 -4.01 -15.13 13.82
N GLY A 258 -3.74 -16.36 14.26
CA GLY A 258 -4.51 -17.55 13.87
C GLY A 258 -4.36 -17.96 12.41
N ARG A 259 -3.45 -17.33 11.66
CA ARG A 259 -3.11 -17.77 10.30
C ARG A 259 -2.06 -18.89 10.37
N PRO A 260 -2.21 -19.97 9.59
CA PRO A 260 -1.15 -20.97 9.47
C PRO A 260 0.14 -20.28 9.00
N ASP A 261 1.27 -20.72 9.52
CA ASP A 261 2.57 -20.21 9.10
C ASP A 261 2.85 -20.75 7.68
N THR A 262 2.34 -20.03 6.67
CA THR A 262 2.50 -20.40 5.26
C THR A 262 3.87 -20.00 4.72
N ALA A 263 4.69 -19.32 5.52
CA ALA A 263 6.01 -18.84 5.15
C ALA A 263 7.02 -20.00 5.09
N CYS A 264 7.22 -20.57 3.89
CA CYS A 264 8.35 -21.46 3.66
C CYS A 264 9.65 -20.64 3.68
N MET A 265 10.58 -20.96 4.60
CA MET A 265 11.89 -20.32 4.60
C MET A 265 12.67 -20.72 3.35
N ALA A 266 13.22 -19.73 2.66
CA ALA A 266 14.10 -20.01 1.54
C ALA A 266 15.38 -20.70 2.02
N GLY A 267 15.97 -21.54 1.17
CA GLY A 267 17.26 -22.18 1.45
C GLY A 267 18.34 -21.16 1.81
N TRP A 268 19.35 -21.57 2.58
CA TRP A 268 20.38 -20.67 3.10
C TRP A 268 21.12 -19.89 2.00
N LYS A 269 21.35 -20.51 0.83
CA LYS A 269 21.96 -19.85 -0.34
C LYS A 269 21.10 -18.71 -0.87
N SER A 270 19.79 -18.93 -1.01
CA SER A 270 18.83 -17.89 -1.46
C SER A 270 18.74 -16.75 -0.44
N ARG A 271 18.69 -17.07 0.86
CA ARG A 271 18.69 -16.03 1.91
C ARG A 271 19.98 -15.21 1.91
N LEU A 272 21.13 -15.84 1.72
CA LEU A 272 22.41 -15.14 1.58
C LEU A 272 22.42 -14.25 0.35
N LEU A 273 21.91 -14.74 -0.79
CA LEU A 273 21.75 -13.93 -2.01
C LEU A 273 20.86 -12.71 -1.74
N PHE A 274 19.68 -12.88 -1.15
CA PHE A 274 18.79 -11.76 -0.85
C PHE A 274 19.41 -10.76 0.14
N LEU A 275 20.17 -11.23 1.13
CA LEU A 275 20.94 -10.37 2.04
C LEU A 275 22.01 -9.57 1.28
N LEU A 276 22.75 -10.20 0.37
CA LEU A 276 23.76 -9.54 -0.46
C LEU A 276 23.12 -8.54 -1.44
N LEU A 277 21.90 -8.77 -1.89
CA LEU A 277 21.19 -7.85 -2.77
C LEU A 277 20.53 -6.69 -2.02
N SER A 278 20.25 -6.83 -0.73
CA SER A 278 19.59 -5.80 0.06
C SER A 278 20.48 -4.56 0.23
N ARG A 279 19.88 -3.36 0.17
CA ARG A 279 20.57 -2.06 0.25
C ARG A 279 21.12 -1.77 1.64
N ASP A 280 20.35 -2.09 2.68
CA ASP A 280 20.73 -1.84 4.07
C ASP A 280 21.09 -3.14 4.80
N ARG A 281 22.16 -3.80 4.33
CA ARG A 281 22.69 -5.03 4.95
C ARG A 281 23.03 -4.84 6.44
N PRO A 282 23.65 -3.72 6.88
CA PRO A 282 23.94 -3.51 8.30
C PRO A 282 22.67 -3.44 9.17
N ALA A 283 21.57 -2.86 8.67
CA ALA A 283 20.30 -2.90 9.38
C ALA A 283 19.72 -4.31 9.47
N ILE A 284 19.77 -5.07 8.38
CA ILE A 284 19.26 -6.44 8.34
C ILE A 284 20.06 -7.32 9.30
N LEU A 285 21.39 -7.27 9.26
CA LEU A 285 22.26 -8.02 10.16
C LEU A 285 21.96 -7.68 11.63
N ARG A 286 21.82 -6.39 11.97
CA ARG A 286 21.42 -5.96 13.33
C ARG A 286 20.02 -6.43 13.71
N ALA A 287 19.11 -6.55 12.76
CA ALA A 287 17.78 -7.06 13.02
C ALA A 287 17.76 -8.57 13.23
N MET A 288 18.63 -9.32 12.53
CA MET A 288 18.79 -10.77 12.68
C MET A 288 19.47 -11.15 14.00
N THR A 289 20.33 -10.30 14.56
CA THR A 289 21.03 -10.58 15.84
C THR A 289 20.22 -10.19 17.07
N ARG A 290 19.21 -9.32 16.93
CA ARG A 290 18.34 -8.92 18.04
C ARG A 290 17.24 -9.95 18.24
N ARG A 291 17.10 -10.49 19.45
CA ARG A 291 15.89 -11.23 19.84
C ARG A 291 14.68 -10.31 19.63
N PRO A 292 13.60 -10.78 18.96
CA PRO A 292 12.39 -9.98 18.86
C PRO A 292 11.87 -9.68 20.27
N PRO A 293 11.39 -8.46 20.55
CA PRO A 293 10.69 -8.19 21.80
C PRO A 293 9.48 -9.13 21.90
N ALA A 294 9.16 -9.56 23.14
CA ALA A 294 8.04 -10.45 23.40
C ALA A 294 6.73 -9.89 22.82
N ALA A 295 5.82 -10.78 22.42
CA ALA A 295 4.49 -10.37 21.95
C ALA A 295 3.81 -9.50 23.02
N VAL A 296 3.20 -8.38 22.59
CA VAL A 296 2.45 -7.52 23.51
C VAL A 296 1.20 -8.31 23.94
N PRO A 297 0.97 -8.52 25.25
CA PRO A 297 -0.23 -9.20 25.72
C PRO A 297 -1.47 -8.42 25.27
N ALA A 298 -2.55 -9.15 24.94
CA ALA A 298 -3.77 -8.55 24.43
C ALA A 298 -4.32 -7.49 25.41
N MET A 299 -4.72 -6.33 24.89
CA MET A 299 -5.62 -5.46 25.63
C MET A 299 -6.95 -6.20 25.80
N SER A 300 -7.34 -6.46 27.04
CA SER A 300 -8.68 -6.94 27.35
C SER A 300 -9.70 -5.95 26.80
N PRO A 301 -10.82 -6.40 26.22
CA PRO A 301 -11.90 -5.51 25.85
C PRO A 301 -12.38 -4.74 27.10
N PRO A 302 -12.76 -3.45 26.96
CA PRO A 302 -13.31 -2.70 28.09
C PRO A 302 -14.51 -3.46 28.65
N ALA A 303 -14.54 -3.61 29.99
CA ALA A 303 -15.64 -4.25 30.68
C ALA A 303 -16.96 -3.57 30.29
N VAL A 304 -17.89 -4.35 29.75
CA VAL A 304 -19.26 -3.91 29.55
C VAL A 304 -19.83 -3.65 30.95
N ALA A 305 -20.03 -2.39 31.30
CA ALA A 305 -20.81 -2.02 32.48
C ALA A 305 -22.21 -2.61 32.30
N ARG A 306 -22.59 -3.51 33.22
CA ARG A 306 -23.93 -4.08 33.30
C ARG A 306 -24.94 -3.04 33.76
#